data_AF-A0A9P5LQI3-F1
#
_entry.id   AF-A0A9P5LQI3-F1
#
_cell.length_a   1.000
_cell.length_b   1.000
_cell.length_c   1.000
_cell.angle_alpha   90.00
_cell.angle_beta   90.00
_cell.angle_gamma   90.00
#
_symmetry.space_group_name_H-M   'P 1'
#
loop_
_entity.id
_entity.type
_entity.pdbx_description
1 polymer ?
#
loop_
_entity_poly.entity_id
_entity_poly.type
_entity_poly.pdbx_seq_one_letter_code
_entity_poly.pdbx_strand_id
1 'polypeptide(L)'
;MSSRIALVSLFAAVYGQQVGTYQTETHPSLTWQSCTAKGSCTTNTGSIVLDGNWRWTHGVGTSTNCYTGNTWDATLCPDDATCAKNCALEGADYSGTYGITTSGNSLRLNFVTQSSSKNIGSRVYLLADNTHYKTFNLLNQEFTFDVDVSNLPCGLNGAVYFANLPADGGISSTNTAGAKYGTGYCDSQCPRDMKFINGQANVDGWVPSSNNANTGVGNHGSCCAEMDIWEANSISTAVTPHSCDTVTPTVCTGDACGGTYSSSRYAGTCDPDGCDFNSYRMGNKTFYGPGMTVDTKSVFTVVTQFLTTDGTASGTLNEIKRFYVQNGKVIPNSYSTISGVTGNSITTPFCDAQKTAFGDPTSFADHGGLASMSAAFKAGMVLVLSLWDDYYANMLWLDSTYPTTQTSAGGPRGTCSTSSGVPASVEASSPNAYVVYSNIKVGAINSTYG
;
A
#
# COMPACT_ATOMS: atom_id res chain seq x y z
N MET A 1 60.64 -15.97 -29.74
CA MET A 1 59.29 -15.52 -30.15
C MET A 1 58.31 -15.99 -29.10
N SER A 2 57.95 -15.12 -28.15
CA SER A 2 56.94 -15.42 -27.12
C SER A 2 55.71 -14.58 -27.41
N SER A 3 54.68 -15.21 -27.97
CA SER A 3 53.39 -14.56 -28.23
C SER A 3 52.59 -14.53 -26.93
N ARG A 4 52.37 -13.34 -26.38
CA ARG A 4 51.44 -13.12 -25.25
C ARG A 4 50.05 -12.89 -25.85
N ILE A 5 49.16 -13.87 -25.65
CA ILE A 5 47.74 -13.70 -25.95
C ILE A 5 47.12 -12.96 -24.77
N ALA A 6 46.68 -11.72 -25.00
CA ALA A 6 45.87 -10.97 -24.05
C ALA A 6 44.42 -11.45 -24.16
N LEU A 7 43.90 -12.09 -23.12
CA LEU A 7 42.48 -12.38 -22.98
C LEU A 7 41.77 -11.07 -22.62
N VAL A 8 41.08 -10.47 -23.58
CA VAL A 8 40.17 -9.33 -23.34
C VAL A 8 38.83 -9.92 -22.92
N SER A 9 38.55 -9.91 -21.62
CA SER A 9 37.23 -10.23 -21.08
C SER A 9 36.26 -9.10 -21.44
N LEU A 10 35.43 -9.30 -22.47
CA LEU A 10 34.26 -8.46 -22.72
C LEU A 10 33.28 -8.66 -21.56
N PHE A 11 33.24 -7.73 -20.61
CA PHE A 11 32.09 -7.61 -19.71
C PHE A 11 30.91 -7.10 -20.56
N ALA A 12 30.00 -8.00 -20.92
CA ALA A 12 28.70 -7.59 -21.42
C ALA A 12 27.96 -6.89 -20.26
N ALA A 13 27.93 -5.56 -20.29
CA ALA A 13 27.02 -4.81 -19.43
C ALA A 13 25.59 -5.21 -19.81
N VAL A 14 24.95 -5.98 -18.96
CA VAL A 14 23.51 -6.24 -19.05
C VAL A 14 22.85 -4.99 -18.49
N TYR A 15 22.14 -4.27 -19.35
CA TYR A 15 21.46 -3.03 -19.01
C TYR A 15 20.00 -3.34 -18.64
N GLY A 16 19.60 -3.05 -17.41
CA GLY A 16 18.23 -3.19 -16.87
C GLY A 16 17.36 -1.94 -16.95
N GLN A 17 16.24 -1.90 -16.23
CA GLN A 17 15.55 -0.66 -15.85
C GLN A 17 16.59 0.31 -15.28
N GLN A 18 16.77 1.44 -15.98
CA GLN A 18 17.86 2.38 -15.74
C GLN A 18 17.47 3.48 -14.76
N VAL A 19 18.49 4.24 -14.35
CA VAL A 19 18.36 5.43 -13.51
C VAL A 19 18.46 6.68 -14.38
N GLY A 20 17.46 7.56 -14.29
CA GLY A 20 17.46 8.87 -14.93
C GLY A 20 18.50 9.81 -14.30
N THR A 21 18.85 10.88 -15.02
CA THR A 21 19.91 11.82 -14.61
C THR A 21 19.56 13.30 -14.80
N TYR A 22 18.36 13.61 -15.29
CA TYR A 22 17.82 14.96 -15.45
C TYR A 22 17.31 15.55 -14.14
N GLN A 23 16.72 14.74 -13.25
CA GLN A 23 16.28 15.16 -11.93
C GLN A 23 17.00 14.33 -10.85
N THR A 24 17.67 15.01 -9.91
CA THR A 24 18.29 14.29 -8.79
C THR A 24 17.22 13.78 -7.84
N GLU A 25 17.29 12.49 -7.49
CA GLU A 25 16.44 11.91 -6.45
C GLU A 25 16.92 12.33 -5.05
N THR A 26 16.08 13.06 -4.34
CA THR A 26 16.34 13.54 -2.96
C THR A 26 15.17 13.17 -2.07
N HIS A 27 15.35 12.19 -1.19
CA HIS A 27 14.31 11.65 -0.32
C HIS A 27 13.93 12.65 0.79
N PRO A 28 12.64 13.05 0.93
CA PRO A 28 12.18 13.86 2.05
C PRO A 28 12.39 13.13 3.38
N SER A 29 12.98 13.80 4.37
CA SER A 29 13.23 13.20 5.68
C SER A 29 11.93 13.00 6.46
N LEU A 30 11.82 11.88 7.18
CA LEU A 30 10.70 11.58 8.07
C LEU A 30 11.22 10.84 9.30
N THR A 31 11.11 11.45 10.48
CA THR A 31 11.48 10.79 11.73
C THR A 31 10.35 9.92 12.26
N TRP A 32 10.71 8.78 12.84
CA TRP A 32 9.80 7.86 13.53
C TRP A 32 10.47 7.38 14.83
N GLN A 33 9.79 6.61 15.68
CA GLN A 33 10.34 6.21 16.98
C GLN A 33 10.27 4.71 17.23
N SER A 34 11.29 4.19 17.92
CA SER A 34 11.29 2.84 18.50
C SER A 34 11.05 2.94 20.00
N CYS A 35 10.07 2.21 20.54
CA CYS A 35 9.68 2.27 21.95
C CYS A 35 9.94 0.93 22.66
N THR A 36 10.52 0.97 23.85
CA THR A 36 10.76 -0.23 24.68
C THR A 36 9.77 -0.35 25.84
N ALA A 37 9.26 0.79 26.31
CA ALA A 37 8.23 0.90 27.33
C ALA A 37 7.48 2.22 27.16
N LYS A 38 6.36 2.37 27.86
CA LYS A 38 5.58 3.61 27.88
C LYS A 38 6.46 4.82 28.20
N GLY A 39 6.45 5.83 27.33
CA GLY A 39 7.26 7.04 27.48
C GLY A 39 8.77 6.86 27.24
N SER A 40 9.22 5.67 26.87
CA SER A 40 10.63 5.33 26.60
C SER A 40 10.82 5.01 25.12
N CYS A 41 10.93 6.06 24.31
CA CYS A 41 11.09 5.95 22.86
C CYS A 41 12.34 6.70 22.37
N THR A 42 13.02 6.12 21.39
CA THR A 42 14.18 6.71 20.71
C THR A 42 13.78 7.13 19.30
N THR A 43 14.15 8.35 18.92
CA THR A 43 13.91 8.86 17.56
C THR A 43 14.88 8.22 16.57
N ASN A 44 14.33 7.69 15.49
CA ASN A 44 15.06 7.21 14.32
C ASN A 44 14.95 8.26 13.20
N THR A 45 16.06 8.54 12.54
CA THR A 45 16.08 9.32 11.30
C THR A 45 15.77 8.40 10.14
N GLY A 46 14.67 8.67 9.42
CA GLY A 46 14.33 8.00 8.18
C GLY A 46 14.07 9.02 7.07
N SER A 47 13.72 8.50 5.90
CA SER A 47 13.22 9.28 4.77
C SER A 47 12.16 8.49 4.02
N ILE A 48 11.43 9.14 3.13
CA ILE A 48 10.44 8.49 2.28
C ILE A 48 10.88 8.50 0.82
N VAL A 49 10.40 7.53 0.06
CA VAL A 49 10.63 7.45 -1.39
C VAL A 49 9.31 7.21 -2.14
N LEU A 50 9.12 7.94 -3.23
CA LEU A 50 7.97 7.77 -4.12
C LEU A 50 8.09 6.47 -4.93
N ASP A 51 6.98 5.76 -5.05
CA ASP A 51 6.82 4.57 -5.88
C ASP A 51 7.21 4.80 -7.35
N GLY A 52 7.85 3.81 -7.95
CA GLY A 52 8.38 3.88 -9.31
C GLY A 52 7.33 4.10 -10.40
N ASN A 53 6.07 3.77 -10.17
CA ASN A 53 4.97 3.93 -11.12
C ASN A 53 4.61 5.40 -11.37
N TRP A 54 4.77 6.27 -10.37
CA TRP A 54 4.52 7.72 -10.53
C TRP A 54 5.62 8.44 -11.30
N ARG A 55 6.82 7.87 -11.36
CA ARG A 55 7.99 8.53 -11.91
C ARG A 55 7.87 8.68 -13.42
N TRP A 56 8.40 9.80 -13.91
CA TRP A 56 8.65 9.98 -15.34
C TRP A 56 9.55 8.86 -15.84
N THR A 57 9.12 8.20 -16.92
CA THR A 57 9.84 7.09 -17.55
C THR A 57 10.22 7.50 -18.96
N HIS A 58 11.52 7.63 -19.23
CA HIS A 58 12.04 8.16 -20.50
C HIS A 58 13.19 7.31 -21.05
N GLY A 59 13.48 7.47 -22.34
CA GLY A 59 14.57 6.79 -23.01
C GLY A 59 15.93 7.22 -22.44
N VAL A 60 16.82 6.26 -22.19
CA VAL A 60 18.17 6.51 -21.63
C VAL A 60 18.94 7.50 -22.52
N GLY A 61 19.44 8.58 -21.90
CA GLY A 61 20.18 9.64 -22.60
C GLY A 61 19.32 10.56 -23.48
N THR A 62 18.00 10.44 -23.43
CA THR A 62 17.05 11.26 -24.20
C THR A 62 15.90 11.76 -23.32
N SER A 63 15.21 12.82 -23.71
CA SER A 63 13.97 13.27 -23.06
C SER A 63 12.70 12.67 -23.69
N THR A 64 12.82 11.66 -24.56
CA THR A 64 11.68 11.01 -25.19
C THR A 64 11.01 10.09 -24.19
N ASN A 65 9.70 10.24 -23.98
CA ASN A 65 8.95 9.41 -23.06
C ASN A 65 8.92 7.95 -23.53
N CYS A 66 9.23 7.02 -22.63
CA CYS A 66 8.91 5.61 -22.84
C CYS A 66 7.44 5.31 -22.55
N TYR A 67 6.80 6.12 -21.70
CA TYR A 67 5.41 5.98 -21.30
C TYR A 67 4.75 7.36 -21.22
N THR A 68 3.62 7.55 -21.90
CA THR A 68 2.86 8.82 -21.92
C THR A 68 1.38 8.55 -21.76
N GLY A 69 0.73 9.27 -20.83
CA GLY A 69 -0.66 9.01 -20.47
C GLY A 69 -0.77 7.59 -19.94
N ASN A 70 -1.38 6.70 -20.73
CA ASN A 70 -1.53 5.29 -20.41
C ASN A 70 -0.95 4.34 -21.48
N THR A 71 -0.02 4.81 -22.31
CA THR A 71 0.55 4.04 -23.44
C THR A 71 2.08 4.08 -23.45
N TRP A 72 2.68 2.95 -23.86
CA TRP A 72 4.12 2.81 -24.07
C TRP A 72 4.55 3.25 -25.48
N ASP A 73 5.77 3.76 -25.62
CA ASP A 73 6.39 4.04 -26.91
C ASP A 73 6.87 2.74 -27.57
N ALA A 74 6.27 2.36 -28.70
CA ALA A 74 6.55 1.08 -29.35
C ALA A 74 7.96 0.96 -29.94
N THR A 75 8.69 2.07 -30.12
CA THR A 75 10.08 2.05 -30.62
C THR A 75 11.05 1.79 -29.49
N LEU A 76 10.85 2.44 -28.34
CA LEU A 76 11.68 2.26 -27.15
C LEU A 76 11.31 0.97 -26.39
N CYS A 77 10.04 0.58 -26.45
CA CYS A 77 9.47 -0.56 -25.72
C CYS A 77 8.76 -1.55 -26.66
N PRO A 78 9.49 -2.23 -27.57
CA PRO A 78 8.91 -3.27 -28.42
C PRO A 78 8.62 -4.59 -27.68
N ASP A 79 9.28 -4.80 -26.55
CA ASP A 79 9.14 -5.95 -25.65
C ASP A 79 9.61 -5.56 -24.23
N ASP A 80 9.24 -6.36 -23.23
CA ASP A 80 9.50 -6.08 -21.81
C ASP A 80 10.99 -5.87 -21.48
N ALA A 81 11.87 -6.71 -22.03
CA ALA A 81 13.29 -6.71 -21.73
C ALA A 81 14.02 -5.53 -22.41
N THR A 82 13.70 -5.26 -23.68
CA THR A 82 14.22 -4.14 -24.44
C THR A 82 13.75 -2.81 -23.83
N CYS A 83 12.48 -2.73 -23.42
CA CYS A 83 11.93 -1.56 -22.74
C CYS A 83 12.67 -1.28 -21.43
N ALA A 84 12.87 -2.30 -20.57
CA ALA A 84 13.64 -2.15 -19.34
C ALA A 84 15.02 -1.58 -19.61
N LYS A 85 15.74 -2.13 -20.59
CA LYS A 85 17.06 -1.64 -21.00
C LYS A 85 17.06 -0.19 -21.51
N ASN A 86 16.05 0.17 -22.30
CA ASN A 86 16.00 1.45 -22.99
C ASN A 86 15.46 2.58 -22.12
N CYS A 87 14.81 2.27 -21.00
CA CYS A 87 14.04 3.24 -20.23
C CYS A 87 14.59 3.41 -18.81
N ALA A 88 14.51 4.66 -18.33
CA ALA A 88 15.00 5.06 -17.03
C ALA A 88 13.87 5.65 -16.17
N LEU A 89 13.92 5.39 -14.85
CA LEU A 89 13.11 6.10 -13.87
C LEU A 89 13.82 7.37 -13.40
N GLU A 90 13.13 8.50 -13.42
CA GLU A 90 13.70 9.77 -12.96
C GLU A 90 13.53 10.05 -11.46
N GLY A 91 14.35 10.98 -10.98
CA GLY A 91 14.15 11.61 -9.69
C GLY A 91 12.81 12.35 -9.63
N ALA A 92 12.34 12.60 -8.41
CA ALA A 92 11.04 13.23 -8.16
C ALA A 92 11.16 14.64 -7.55
N ASP A 93 10.43 15.60 -8.11
CA ASP A 93 10.06 16.82 -7.40
C ASP A 93 8.84 16.55 -6.50
N TYR A 94 9.13 16.06 -5.29
CA TYR A 94 8.13 15.61 -4.32
C TYR A 94 7.04 16.66 -4.05
N SER A 95 7.42 17.91 -3.80
CA SER A 95 6.44 18.94 -3.44
C SER A 95 5.76 19.54 -4.66
N GLY A 96 6.51 19.91 -5.70
CA GLY A 96 5.96 20.67 -6.82
C GLY A 96 5.20 19.82 -7.82
N THR A 97 5.58 18.55 -7.99
CA THR A 97 4.90 17.63 -8.93
C THR A 97 3.91 16.72 -8.24
N TYR A 98 4.25 16.20 -7.05
CA TYR A 98 3.46 15.14 -6.40
C TYR A 98 2.70 15.60 -5.14
N GLY A 99 2.92 16.84 -4.67
CA GLY A 99 2.24 17.37 -3.49
C GLY A 99 2.61 16.66 -2.19
N ILE A 100 3.83 16.13 -2.12
CA ILE A 100 4.36 15.38 -0.99
C ILE A 100 5.28 16.29 -0.18
N THR A 101 5.00 16.44 1.10
CA THR A 101 5.82 17.27 2.00
C THR A 101 6.04 16.58 3.34
N THR A 102 7.21 16.80 3.93
CA THR A 102 7.52 16.32 5.28
C THR A 102 8.01 17.45 6.18
N SER A 103 7.74 17.32 7.48
CA SER A 103 8.26 18.21 8.52
C SER A 103 8.45 17.42 9.81
N GLY A 104 9.71 17.14 10.17
CA GLY A 104 10.04 16.34 11.35
C GLY A 104 9.46 14.93 11.26
N ASN A 105 8.45 14.64 12.08
CA ASN A 105 7.76 13.36 12.16
C ASN A 105 6.44 13.31 11.38
N SER A 106 6.16 14.30 10.53
CA SER A 106 4.90 14.41 9.78
C SER A 106 5.16 14.31 8.27
N LEU A 107 4.30 13.55 7.59
CA LEU A 107 4.17 13.41 6.15
C LEU A 107 2.77 13.87 5.75
N ARG A 108 2.69 14.76 4.76
CA ARG A 108 1.44 15.16 4.12
C ARG A 108 1.45 14.73 2.65
N LEU A 109 0.36 14.08 2.23
CA LEU A 109 0.10 13.73 0.83
C LEU A 109 -1.13 14.49 0.35
N ASN A 110 -0.98 15.33 -0.67
CA ASN A 110 -2.11 15.97 -1.35
C ASN A 110 -2.70 15.04 -2.41
N PHE A 111 -4.01 15.14 -2.65
CA PHE A 111 -4.69 14.32 -3.63
C PHE A 111 -4.40 14.78 -5.06
N VAL A 112 -4.71 16.03 -5.43
CA VAL A 112 -4.40 16.56 -6.76
C VAL A 112 -3.28 17.58 -6.66
N THR A 113 -2.25 17.42 -7.49
CA THR A 113 -1.18 18.41 -7.65
C THR A 113 -1.06 18.80 -9.12
N GLN A 114 -1.23 20.08 -9.40
CA GLN A 114 -1.12 20.62 -10.74
C GLN A 114 0.27 21.22 -10.96
N SER A 115 1.02 20.64 -11.89
CA SER A 115 2.28 21.17 -12.41
C SER A 115 2.20 21.28 -13.94
N SER A 116 3.24 20.91 -14.69
CA SER A 116 3.16 20.71 -16.14
C SER A 116 2.19 19.58 -16.52
N SER A 117 1.92 18.65 -15.60
CA SER A 117 0.89 17.61 -15.69
C SER A 117 0.00 17.63 -14.44
N LYS A 118 -1.16 16.98 -14.53
CA LYS A 118 -2.06 16.78 -13.38
C LYS A 118 -1.67 15.47 -12.70
N ASN A 119 -1.08 15.53 -11.51
CA ASN A 119 -0.82 14.36 -10.66
C ASN A 119 -2.04 14.05 -9.79
N ILE A 120 -2.37 12.76 -9.66
CA ILE A 120 -3.42 12.24 -8.78
C ILE A 120 -2.80 11.23 -7.80
N GLY A 121 -3.00 11.47 -6.51
CA GLY A 121 -2.56 10.61 -5.44
C GLY A 121 -1.04 10.45 -5.35
N SER A 122 -0.63 9.56 -4.45
CA SER A 122 0.76 9.10 -4.33
C SER A 122 0.83 7.84 -3.47
N ARG A 123 1.91 7.07 -3.65
CA ARG A 123 2.31 5.97 -2.77
C ARG A 123 3.80 6.12 -2.43
N VAL A 124 4.13 6.10 -1.15
CA VAL A 124 5.51 6.25 -0.68
C VAL A 124 5.90 5.17 0.32
N TYR A 125 7.19 4.87 0.37
CA TYR A 125 7.78 3.86 1.26
C TYR A 125 8.71 4.50 2.27
N LEU A 126 8.76 3.96 3.49
CA LEU A 126 9.76 4.35 4.47
C LEU A 126 11.11 3.70 4.16
N LEU A 127 12.17 4.49 4.08
CA LEU A 127 13.55 4.06 3.87
C LEU A 127 14.31 3.91 5.19
N ALA A 128 15.15 2.89 5.28
CA ALA A 128 16.17 2.74 6.32
C ALA A 128 17.43 3.54 5.97
N ASP A 129 17.79 3.55 4.69
CA ASP A 129 18.86 4.34 4.10
C ASP A 129 18.52 4.69 2.63
N ASN A 130 19.40 5.38 1.91
CA ASN A 130 19.13 5.82 0.53
C ASN A 130 18.95 4.69 -0.50
N THR A 131 19.18 3.44 -0.13
CA THR A 131 19.17 2.28 -1.03
C THR A 131 18.35 1.11 -0.51
N HIS A 132 17.81 1.18 0.72
CA HIS A 132 16.99 0.13 1.30
C HIS A 132 15.75 0.67 2.02
N TYR A 133 14.63 0.01 1.78
CA TYR A 133 13.42 0.17 2.58
C TYR A 133 13.66 -0.23 4.03
N LYS A 134 12.93 0.43 4.94
CA LYS A 134 12.84 -0.01 6.32
C LYS A 134 11.88 -1.20 6.40
N THR A 135 12.43 -2.36 6.72
CA THR A 135 11.63 -3.57 7.00
C THR A 135 11.29 -3.68 8.48
N PHE A 136 10.13 -4.26 8.75
CA PHE A 136 9.56 -4.47 10.08
C PHE A 136 9.08 -5.91 10.24
N ASN A 137 9.39 -6.50 11.39
CA ASN A 137 8.70 -7.67 11.91
C ASN A 137 7.82 -7.20 13.07
N LEU A 138 6.51 -7.29 12.91
CA LEU A 138 5.55 -6.78 13.89
C LEU A 138 5.00 -7.85 14.85
N LEU A 139 5.47 -9.10 14.78
CA LEU A 139 5.04 -10.14 15.72
C LEU A 139 5.38 -9.76 17.16
N ASN A 140 4.37 -9.77 18.03
CA ASN A 140 4.45 -9.34 19.43
C ASN A 140 4.95 -7.89 19.59
N GLN A 141 4.60 -7.04 18.62
CA GLN A 141 4.86 -5.61 18.62
C GLN A 141 3.55 -4.84 18.43
N GLU A 142 3.65 -3.54 18.61
CA GLU A 142 2.62 -2.55 18.38
C GLU A 142 3.14 -1.52 17.37
N PHE A 143 2.31 -1.18 16.39
CA PHE A 143 2.53 -0.10 15.44
C PHE A 143 1.52 1.01 15.71
N THR A 144 1.98 2.27 15.74
CA THR A 144 1.16 3.42 16.11
C THR A 144 1.53 4.63 15.29
N PHE A 145 0.53 5.44 14.95
CA PHE A 145 0.72 6.72 14.27
C PHE A 145 -0.46 7.66 14.57
N ASP A 146 -0.23 8.95 14.42
CA ASP A 146 -1.28 9.97 14.43
C ASP A 146 -1.71 10.28 13.00
N VAL A 147 -3.00 10.49 12.78
CA VAL A 147 -3.56 10.76 11.45
C VAL A 147 -4.55 11.90 11.45
N ASP A 148 -4.49 12.73 10.39
CA ASP A 148 -5.53 13.68 10.02
C ASP A 148 -6.22 13.23 8.73
N VAL A 149 -7.48 12.79 8.86
CA VAL A 149 -8.37 12.41 7.76
C VAL A 149 -9.50 13.42 7.55
N SER A 150 -9.49 14.56 8.25
CA SER A 150 -10.59 15.53 8.25
C SER A 150 -10.87 16.14 6.87
N ASN A 151 -9.91 16.03 5.96
CA ASN A 151 -9.97 16.53 4.58
C ASN A 151 -10.11 15.40 3.55
N LEU A 152 -10.46 14.18 3.97
CA LEU A 152 -10.72 13.05 3.09
C LEU A 152 -12.24 12.78 3.00
N PRO A 153 -12.91 13.18 1.91
CA PRO A 153 -14.33 12.88 1.69
C PRO A 153 -14.54 11.43 1.23
N CYS A 154 -15.82 11.07 1.02
CA CYS A 154 -16.21 9.83 0.34
C CYS A 154 -15.46 9.65 -0.98
N GLY A 155 -15.03 8.43 -1.29
CA GLY A 155 -14.33 8.12 -2.54
C GLY A 155 -12.81 8.20 -2.49
N LEU A 156 -12.24 8.75 -1.40
CA LEU A 156 -10.79 8.73 -1.16
C LEU A 156 -10.42 7.69 -0.13
N ASN A 157 -9.17 7.24 -0.19
CA ASN A 157 -8.55 6.40 0.81
C ASN A 157 -7.14 6.91 1.09
N GLY A 158 -6.91 7.38 2.30
CA GLY A 158 -5.58 7.55 2.86
C GLY A 158 -5.17 6.26 3.56
N ALA A 159 -4.28 5.49 2.94
CA ALA A 159 -3.87 4.19 3.45
C ALA A 159 -2.51 4.20 4.15
N VAL A 160 -2.41 3.43 5.23
CA VAL A 160 -1.18 3.04 5.93
C VAL A 160 -1.17 1.53 6.03
N TYR A 161 -0.18 0.90 5.43
CA TYR A 161 -0.15 -0.56 5.33
C TYR A 161 1.26 -1.10 5.23
N PHE A 162 1.39 -2.41 5.29
CA PHE A 162 2.65 -3.12 5.14
C PHE A 162 2.53 -4.14 4.02
N ALA A 163 3.55 -4.20 3.16
CA ALA A 163 3.66 -5.21 2.11
C ALA A 163 5.08 -5.81 2.10
N ASN A 164 5.21 -7.07 1.67
CA ASN A 164 6.49 -7.79 1.67
C ASN A 164 7.38 -7.42 0.47
N LEU A 165 7.74 -6.16 0.29
CA LEU A 165 8.68 -5.74 -0.77
C LEU A 165 10.10 -6.25 -0.48
N PRO A 166 10.95 -6.51 -1.51
CA PRO A 166 12.37 -6.75 -1.29
C PRO A 166 13.00 -5.48 -0.71
N ALA A 167 13.84 -5.60 0.32
CA ALA A 167 14.39 -4.44 1.02
C ALA A 167 15.18 -3.49 0.10
N ASP A 168 15.85 -4.01 -0.93
CA ASP A 168 16.60 -3.24 -1.94
C ASP A 168 15.74 -2.81 -3.15
N GLY A 169 14.43 -3.06 -3.12
CA GLY A 169 13.52 -2.82 -4.23
C GLY A 169 13.66 -3.80 -5.39
N GLY A 170 14.33 -4.93 -5.18
CA GLY A 170 14.55 -5.98 -6.17
C GLY A 170 15.67 -5.64 -7.14
N ILE A 171 16.80 -5.12 -6.63
CA ILE A 171 17.98 -4.83 -7.46
C ILE A 171 18.46 -6.12 -8.12
N SER A 172 18.78 -6.02 -9.40
CA SER A 172 19.31 -7.12 -10.19
C SER A 172 20.15 -6.57 -11.34
N SER A 173 20.67 -7.44 -12.21
CA SER A 173 21.29 -6.99 -13.47
C SER A 173 20.29 -6.28 -14.39
N THR A 174 18.98 -6.50 -14.20
CA THR A 174 17.91 -5.89 -14.98
C THR A 174 17.08 -4.86 -14.20
N ASN A 175 17.38 -4.59 -12.93
CA ASN A 175 16.86 -3.47 -12.16
C ASN A 175 18.00 -2.74 -11.47
N THR A 176 18.39 -1.59 -12.01
CA THR A 176 19.48 -0.77 -11.46
C THR A 176 18.98 0.41 -10.61
N ALA A 177 17.66 0.62 -10.57
CA ALA A 177 17.03 1.73 -9.86
C ALA A 177 16.78 1.38 -8.38
N GLY A 178 16.19 0.23 -8.10
CA GLY A 178 16.01 -0.29 -6.74
C GLY A 178 15.13 0.57 -5.83
N ALA A 179 15.23 0.35 -4.52
CA ALA A 179 14.45 1.05 -3.50
C ALA A 179 14.69 2.56 -3.51
N LYS A 180 15.87 3.01 -3.97
CA LYS A 180 16.16 4.45 -4.19
C LYS A 180 15.16 5.13 -5.13
N TYR A 181 14.57 4.39 -6.05
CA TYR A 181 13.56 4.89 -6.98
C TYR A 181 12.19 4.22 -6.78
N GLY A 182 11.95 3.62 -5.62
CA GLY A 182 10.65 3.08 -5.25
C GLY A 182 10.22 1.85 -6.06
N THR A 183 11.16 1.00 -6.51
CA THR A 183 10.83 -0.23 -7.27
C THR A 183 10.46 -1.40 -6.37
N GLY A 184 9.88 -2.44 -6.96
CA GLY A 184 9.65 -3.73 -6.30
C GLY A 184 8.34 -3.83 -5.53
N TYR A 185 7.39 -2.91 -5.77
CA TYR A 185 6.06 -2.97 -5.17
C TYR A 185 5.31 -4.25 -5.57
N CYS A 186 4.61 -4.78 -4.58
CA CYS A 186 3.70 -5.90 -4.66
C CYS A 186 2.65 -5.71 -3.57
N ASP A 187 1.49 -6.34 -3.73
CA ASP A 187 0.46 -6.43 -2.69
C ASP A 187 -0.44 -7.65 -2.93
N SER A 188 -1.49 -7.80 -2.12
CA SER A 188 -2.41 -8.94 -2.16
C SER A 188 -3.31 -8.96 -3.40
N GLN A 189 -3.43 -7.85 -4.11
CA GLN A 189 -4.21 -7.73 -5.34
C GLN A 189 -3.43 -8.20 -6.56
N CYS A 190 -2.16 -8.61 -6.39
CA CYS A 190 -1.28 -9.00 -7.47
C CYS A 190 -1.25 -7.96 -8.62
N PRO A 191 -0.98 -6.67 -8.32
CA PRO A 191 -1.19 -5.55 -9.22
C PRO A 191 -0.47 -5.73 -10.54
N ARG A 192 -1.23 -5.57 -11.62
CA ARG A 192 -0.78 -5.67 -13.01
C ARG A 192 -0.65 -4.30 -13.70
N ASP A 193 -0.94 -3.23 -12.97
CA ASP A 193 -0.78 -1.84 -13.39
C ASP A 193 0.63 -1.28 -13.18
N MET A 194 1.50 -2.07 -12.55
CA MET A 194 2.91 -1.72 -12.38
C MET A 194 3.63 -1.72 -13.73
N LYS A 195 4.25 -0.57 -14.06
CA LYS A 195 5.04 -0.40 -15.29
C LYS A 195 6.28 -1.29 -15.35
N PHE A 196 6.88 -1.61 -14.20
CA PHE A 196 8.06 -2.46 -14.10
C PHE A 196 7.91 -3.47 -12.96
N ILE A 197 8.16 -4.74 -13.24
CA ILE A 197 8.08 -5.85 -12.30
C ILE A 197 9.32 -6.74 -12.49
N ASN A 198 10.03 -7.02 -11.40
CA ASN A 198 11.21 -7.90 -11.40
C ASN A 198 12.27 -7.56 -12.47
N GLY A 199 12.54 -6.27 -12.67
CA GLY A 199 13.52 -5.77 -13.65
C GLY A 199 13.10 -5.89 -15.12
N GLN A 200 11.83 -6.18 -15.39
CA GLN A 200 11.24 -6.13 -16.72
C GLN A 200 10.22 -5.00 -16.77
N ALA A 201 10.04 -4.38 -17.95
CA ALA A 201 8.84 -3.58 -18.16
C ALA A 201 7.60 -4.49 -18.22
N ASN A 202 6.43 -3.89 -18.31
CA ASN A 202 5.16 -4.61 -18.44
C ASN A 202 4.42 -4.14 -19.69
N VAL A 203 5.15 -4.01 -20.80
CA VAL A 203 4.59 -3.53 -22.08
C VAL A 203 3.90 -4.65 -22.84
N ASP A 204 4.37 -5.89 -22.69
CA ASP A 204 3.76 -7.05 -23.32
C ASP A 204 2.32 -7.24 -22.82
N GLY A 205 1.37 -7.17 -23.75
CA GLY A 205 -0.07 -7.29 -23.45
C GLY A 205 -0.66 -6.09 -22.70
N TRP A 206 0.02 -4.94 -22.67
CA TRP A 206 -0.49 -3.73 -22.02
C TRP A 206 -1.81 -3.25 -22.63
N VAL A 207 -2.84 -3.15 -21.79
CA VAL A 207 -4.16 -2.61 -22.14
C VAL A 207 -4.39 -1.31 -21.37
N PRO A 208 -4.49 -0.16 -22.06
CA PRO A 208 -4.84 1.11 -21.42
C PRO A 208 -6.19 1.03 -20.69
N SER A 209 -6.26 1.57 -19.47
CA SER A 209 -7.50 1.64 -18.70
C SER A 209 -8.51 2.53 -19.43
N SER A 210 -9.76 2.08 -19.52
CA SER A 210 -10.83 2.83 -20.21
C SER A 210 -11.33 4.04 -19.41
N ASN A 211 -11.12 4.04 -18.09
CA ASN A 211 -11.60 5.06 -17.18
C ASN A 211 -10.47 5.86 -16.50
N ASN A 212 -9.20 5.49 -16.66
CA ASN A 212 -8.04 6.17 -16.10
C ASN A 212 -7.03 6.54 -17.20
N ALA A 213 -6.73 7.83 -17.34
CA ALA A 213 -5.83 8.33 -18.38
C ALA A 213 -4.33 8.07 -18.11
N ASN A 214 -3.97 7.60 -16.91
CA ASN A 214 -2.59 7.44 -16.45
C ASN A 214 -2.21 5.96 -16.20
N THR A 215 -3.16 5.03 -16.30
CA THR A 215 -2.93 3.62 -15.97
C THR A 215 -3.43 2.67 -17.05
N GLY A 216 -3.00 1.43 -16.94
CA GLY A 216 -3.39 0.31 -17.77
C GLY A 216 -2.98 -0.98 -17.06
N VAL A 217 -3.16 -2.11 -17.72
CA VAL A 217 -2.92 -3.44 -17.16
C VAL A 217 -2.05 -4.22 -18.13
N GLY A 218 -0.88 -4.67 -17.67
CA GLY A 218 0.01 -5.53 -18.44
C GLY A 218 -0.25 -7.03 -18.22
N ASN A 219 0.59 -7.87 -18.83
CA ASN A 219 0.54 -9.31 -18.63
C ASN A 219 1.07 -9.74 -17.26
N HIS A 220 2.05 -9.04 -16.71
CA HIS A 220 2.68 -9.41 -15.44
C HIS A 220 2.00 -8.72 -14.26
N GLY A 221 1.84 -9.44 -13.15
CA GLY A 221 1.42 -8.89 -11.87
C GLY A 221 2.42 -9.21 -10.76
N SER A 222 2.38 -8.46 -9.65
CA SER A 222 3.31 -8.64 -8.53
C SER A 222 2.57 -8.93 -7.22
N CYS A 223 2.55 -10.19 -6.82
CA CYS A 223 1.85 -10.70 -5.65
C CYS A 223 2.75 -10.71 -4.40
N CYS A 224 2.24 -10.28 -3.25
CA CYS A 224 2.81 -10.60 -1.94
C CYS A 224 1.78 -10.40 -0.83
N ALA A 225 2.08 -10.89 0.38
CA ALA A 225 1.21 -10.68 1.53
C ALA A 225 1.15 -9.20 1.93
N GLU A 226 0.01 -8.80 2.49
CA GLU A 226 -0.31 -7.40 2.80
C GLU A 226 -1.02 -7.31 4.15
N MET A 227 -0.67 -6.29 4.92
CA MET A 227 -1.33 -5.95 6.18
C MET A 227 -1.77 -4.49 6.12
N ASP A 228 -3.06 -4.30 5.85
CA ASP A 228 -3.69 -3.00 5.89
C ASP A 228 -3.97 -2.58 7.31
N ILE A 229 -3.07 -1.73 7.84
CA ILE A 229 -3.23 -1.16 9.18
C ILE A 229 -4.41 -0.20 9.17
N TRP A 230 -4.54 0.57 8.10
CA TRP A 230 -5.46 1.68 8.02
C TRP A 230 -5.79 1.94 6.57
N GLU A 231 -7.05 1.73 6.20
CA GLU A 231 -7.64 2.27 4.99
C GLU A 231 -8.79 3.14 5.43
N ALA A 232 -8.79 4.42 5.08
CA ALA A 232 -9.79 5.33 5.62
C ALA A 232 -9.99 6.61 4.83
N ASN A 233 -11.17 7.16 5.06
CA ASN A 233 -11.45 8.58 4.91
C ASN A 233 -12.16 9.09 6.17
N SER A 234 -12.74 10.29 6.11
CA SER A 234 -13.44 10.88 7.25
C SER A 234 -14.73 10.14 7.66
N ILE A 235 -15.23 9.21 6.83
CA ILE A 235 -16.52 8.53 7.02
C ILE A 235 -16.34 7.10 7.55
N SER A 236 -15.41 6.35 6.96
CA SER A 236 -15.18 4.94 7.30
C SER A 236 -13.70 4.62 7.39
N THR A 237 -13.39 3.54 8.12
CA THR A 237 -12.06 2.94 8.17
C THR A 237 -12.13 1.42 8.28
N ALA A 238 -11.13 0.74 7.74
CA ALA A 238 -10.91 -0.70 7.88
C ALA A 238 -9.46 -1.02 8.32
N VAL A 239 -9.30 -2.18 8.97
CA VAL A 239 -8.02 -2.87 9.19
C VAL A 239 -8.18 -4.29 8.67
N THR A 240 -7.23 -4.74 7.85
CA THR A 240 -7.40 -5.94 7.05
C THR A 240 -6.07 -6.67 6.83
N PRO A 241 -5.85 -7.88 7.39
CA PRO A 241 -4.80 -8.76 6.93
C PRO A 241 -5.21 -9.48 5.65
N HIS A 242 -4.28 -9.56 4.69
CA HIS A 242 -4.43 -10.27 3.43
C HIS A 242 -3.33 -11.33 3.29
N SER A 243 -3.75 -12.59 3.28
CA SER A 243 -2.86 -13.74 3.21
C SER A 243 -2.51 -14.08 1.75
N CYS A 244 -1.31 -14.65 1.56
CA CYS A 244 -0.89 -15.24 0.30
C CYS A 244 -0.21 -16.58 0.53
N ASP A 245 -0.28 -17.46 -0.47
CA ASP A 245 0.40 -18.77 -0.44
C ASP A 245 1.92 -18.60 -0.35
N THR A 246 2.46 -17.63 -1.09
CA THR A 246 3.84 -17.14 -0.97
C THR A 246 3.81 -15.70 -0.51
N VAL A 247 4.37 -15.45 0.68
CA VAL A 247 4.27 -14.12 1.32
C VAL A 247 5.22 -13.09 0.71
N THR A 248 6.34 -13.52 0.12
CA THR A 248 7.32 -12.64 -0.54
C THR A 248 6.97 -12.42 -2.02
N PRO A 249 7.55 -11.39 -2.68
CA PRO A 249 7.17 -10.98 -4.03
C PRO A 249 7.27 -12.13 -5.02
N THR A 250 6.17 -12.38 -5.72
CA THR A 250 6.06 -13.41 -6.75
C THR A 250 5.41 -12.80 -7.99
N VAL A 251 5.98 -13.08 -9.16
CA VAL A 251 5.39 -12.63 -10.43
C VAL A 251 4.31 -13.62 -10.85
N CYS A 252 3.14 -13.10 -11.21
CA CYS A 252 2.04 -13.85 -11.83
C CYS A 252 1.82 -13.36 -13.27
N THR A 253 1.03 -14.10 -14.05
CA THR A 253 0.76 -13.77 -15.46
C THR A 253 -0.73 -13.85 -15.79
N GLY A 254 -1.24 -12.80 -16.43
CA GLY A 254 -2.60 -12.72 -16.94
C GLY A 254 -3.67 -12.86 -15.84
N ASP A 255 -4.80 -13.44 -16.20
CA ASP A 255 -5.92 -13.64 -15.27
C ASP A 255 -5.61 -14.65 -14.14
N ALA A 256 -4.57 -15.47 -14.29
CA ALA A 256 -4.12 -16.36 -13.22
C ALA A 256 -3.50 -15.59 -12.04
N CYS A 257 -3.24 -14.29 -12.19
CA CYS A 257 -2.92 -13.40 -11.07
C CYS A 257 -4.06 -13.32 -10.04
N GLY A 258 -5.32 -13.47 -10.46
CA GLY A 258 -6.45 -13.09 -9.61
C GLY A 258 -6.42 -11.59 -9.27
N GLY A 259 -6.94 -11.23 -8.11
CA GLY A 259 -7.01 -9.84 -7.67
C GLY A 259 -7.94 -8.96 -8.50
N THR A 260 -7.93 -7.68 -8.17
CA THR A 260 -8.86 -6.68 -8.72
C THR A 260 -8.78 -6.52 -10.25
N TYR A 261 -7.61 -6.77 -10.85
CA TYR A 261 -7.36 -6.56 -12.28
C TYR A 261 -7.61 -7.78 -13.17
N SER A 262 -8.17 -8.86 -12.62
CA SER A 262 -8.40 -10.11 -13.36
C SER A 262 -9.88 -10.40 -13.55
N SER A 263 -10.21 -11.23 -14.54
CA SER A 263 -11.60 -11.66 -14.80
C SER A 263 -12.26 -12.36 -13.61
N SER A 264 -11.46 -13.03 -12.77
CA SER A 264 -11.87 -13.56 -11.46
C SER A 264 -10.86 -13.16 -10.40
N ARG A 265 -11.30 -12.39 -9.40
CA ARG A 265 -10.41 -11.96 -8.30
C ARG A 265 -9.85 -13.12 -7.47
N TYR A 266 -10.55 -14.25 -7.42
CA TYR A 266 -10.17 -15.43 -6.61
C TYR A 266 -9.38 -16.48 -7.40
N ALA A 267 -8.88 -16.16 -8.60
CA ALA A 267 -8.11 -17.11 -9.41
C ALA A 267 -6.63 -17.23 -9.01
N GLY A 268 -6.15 -16.31 -8.17
CA GLY A 268 -4.75 -16.16 -7.83
C GLY A 268 -4.32 -16.89 -6.57
N THR A 269 -3.12 -16.53 -6.09
CA THR A 269 -2.45 -17.12 -4.91
C THR A 269 -2.47 -16.21 -3.69
N CYS A 270 -3.22 -15.12 -3.77
CA CYS A 270 -3.38 -14.13 -2.71
C CYS A 270 -4.87 -13.90 -2.48
N ASP A 271 -5.21 -13.64 -1.22
CA ASP A 271 -6.53 -13.25 -0.79
C ASP A 271 -6.81 -11.79 -1.17
N PRO A 272 -7.70 -11.52 -2.14
CA PRO A 272 -8.00 -10.16 -2.56
C PRO A 272 -8.96 -9.44 -1.60
N ASP A 273 -9.62 -10.15 -0.67
CA ASP A 273 -10.67 -9.61 0.19
C ASP A 273 -10.17 -9.30 1.60
N GLY A 274 -9.32 -10.17 2.14
CA GLY A 274 -8.81 -10.06 3.51
C GLY A 274 -9.83 -10.45 4.58
N CYS A 275 -9.41 -10.36 5.84
CA CYS A 275 -10.29 -10.45 7.01
C CYS A 275 -10.50 -9.08 7.67
N ASP A 276 -11.42 -8.29 7.12
CA ASP A 276 -11.59 -6.88 7.49
C ASP A 276 -12.33 -6.66 8.82
N PHE A 277 -11.90 -5.62 9.54
CA PHE A 277 -12.68 -5.00 10.60
C PHE A 277 -12.94 -3.52 10.28
N ASN A 278 -14.13 -3.24 9.75
CA ASN A 278 -14.71 -1.90 9.65
C ASN A 278 -15.85 -1.76 10.68
N SER A 279 -15.73 -0.83 11.63
CA SER A 279 -16.71 -0.66 12.72
C SER A 279 -18.16 -0.49 12.24
N TYR A 280 -18.36 0.26 11.16
CA TYR A 280 -19.69 0.47 10.57
C TYR A 280 -20.21 -0.83 9.95
N ARG A 281 -19.37 -1.55 9.20
CA ARG A 281 -19.68 -2.86 8.61
C ARG A 281 -20.00 -3.92 9.67
N MET A 282 -19.31 -3.87 10.81
CA MET A 282 -19.54 -4.69 11.99
C MET A 282 -20.73 -4.20 12.85
N GLY A 283 -21.50 -3.24 12.35
CA GLY A 283 -22.81 -2.83 12.87
C GLY A 283 -22.80 -1.63 13.83
N ASN A 284 -21.64 -1.12 14.23
CA ASN A 284 -21.54 0.08 15.05
C ASN A 284 -21.42 1.34 14.19
N LYS A 285 -22.56 1.97 13.92
CA LYS A 285 -22.68 3.14 13.02
C LYS A 285 -22.37 4.49 13.67
N THR A 286 -21.99 4.53 14.95
CA THR A 286 -21.73 5.76 15.71
C THR A 286 -20.33 5.79 16.34
N PHE A 287 -19.45 4.87 15.94
CA PHE A 287 -18.12 4.75 16.50
C PHE A 287 -17.10 5.68 15.81
N TYR A 288 -17.00 5.62 14.49
CA TYR A 288 -16.01 6.36 13.72
C TYR A 288 -16.70 7.25 12.68
N GLY A 289 -16.35 8.54 12.67
CA GLY A 289 -16.91 9.51 11.72
C GLY A 289 -16.95 10.93 12.29
N PRO A 290 -17.48 11.90 11.54
CA PRO A 290 -17.41 13.31 11.93
C PRO A 290 -18.29 13.58 13.16
N GLY A 291 -17.68 13.90 14.31
CA GLY A 291 -18.34 14.10 15.60
C GLY A 291 -18.75 12.80 16.33
N MET A 292 -18.20 11.64 15.94
CA MET A 292 -18.48 10.35 16.57
C MET A 292 -17.54 10.04 17.74
N THR A 293 -17.54 8.80 18.24
CA THR A 293 -16.69 8.36 19.36
C THR A 293 -15.21 8.59 19.07
N VAL A 294 -14.77 8.22 17.87
CA VAL A 294 -13.54 8.67 17.24
C VAL A 294 -13.94 9.76 16.23
N ASP A 295 -13.66 11.02 16.58
CA ASP A 295 -14.10 12.18 15.81
C ASP A 295 -13.10 12.48 14.68
N THR A 296 -13.51 12.22 13.45
CA THR A 296 -12.66 12.42 12.27
C THR A 296 -12.45 13.88 11.88
N LYS A 297 -13.09 14.84 12.57
CA LYS A 297 -12.85 16.28 12.37
C LYS A 297 -11.54 16.79 12.98
N SER A 298 -10.83 15.95 13.71
CA SER A 298 -9.56 16.30 14.36
C SER A 298 -8.60 15.12 14.36
N VAL A 299 -7.32 15.39 14.60
CA VAL A 299 -6.26 14.37 14.68
C VAL A 299 -6.58 13.36 15.79
N PHE A 300 -6.25 12.10 15.54
CA PHE A 300 -6.25 11.03 16.54
C PHE A 300 -5.10 10.06 16.28
N THR A 301 -4.72 9.33 17.32
CA THR A 301 -3.76 8.23 17.26
C THR A 301 -4.47 6.93 16.91
N VAL A 302 -3.90 6.15 16.00
CA VAL A 302 -4.28 4.77 15.68
C VAL A 302 -3.22 3.83 16.24
N VAL A 303 -3.65 2.84 17.02
CA VAL A 303 -2.79 1.84 17.66
C VAL A 303 -3.19 0.46 17.17
N THR A 304 -2.24 -0.32 16.67
CA THR A 304 -2.48 -1.69 16.22
C THR A 304 -1.47 -2.65 16.86
N GLN A 305 -1.99 -3.65 17.57
CA GLN A 305 -1.21 -4.66 18.29
C GLN A 305 -1.29 -6.00 17.57
N PHE A 306 -0.15 -6.68 17.48
CA PHE A 306 -0.03 -7.98 16.82
C PHE A 306 0.37 -9.03 17.85
N LEU A 307 -0.63 -9.63 18.48
CA LEU A 307 -0.40 -10.60 19.54
C LEU A 307 -0.05 -11.96 18.96
N THR A 308 0.79 -12.68 19.69
CA THR A 308 1.17 -14.05 19.34
C THR A 308 0.71 -15.04 20.38
N THR A 309 0.61 -16.30 19.98
CA THR A 309 0.14 -17.42 20.82
C THR A 309 0.89 -17.59 22.15
N ASP A 310 2.14 -17.16 22.22
CA ASP A 310 3.01 -17.30 23.40
C ASP A 310 3.52 -15.96 23.96
N GLY A 311 3.06 -14.82 23.42
CA GLY A 311 3.52 -13.50 23.82
C GLY A 311 4.98 -13.21 23.47
N THR A 312 5.54 -13.88 22.47
CA THR A 312 6.90 -13.67 21.95
C THR A 312 6.91 -13.35 20.46
N ALA A 313 7.98 -12.71 19.98
CA ALA A 313 8.14 -12.41 18.55
C ALA A 313 8.38 -13.66 17.67
N SER A 314 8.64 -14.83 18.27
CA SER A 314 8.77 -16.12 17.57
C SER A 314 7.44 -16.86 17.39
N GLY A 315 6.43 -16.54 18.22
CA GLY A 315 5.12 -17.15 18.19
C GLY A 315 4.35 -16.91 16.89
N THR A 316 3.18 -17.53 16.78
CA THR A 316 2.27 -17.33 15.64
C THR A 316 1.30 -16.21 15.97
N LEU A 317 1.07 -15.28 15.03
CA LEU A 317 0.04 -14.25 15.12
C LEU A 317 -1.31 -14.92 15.38
N ASN A 318 -2.00 -14.50 16.43
CA ASN A 318 -3.31 -15.05 16.79
C ASN A 318 -4.40 -13.98 16.95
N GLU A 319 -4.01 -12.73 17.22
CA GLU A 319 -4.96 -11.64 17.41
C GLU A 319 -4.37 -10.30 16.97
N ILE A 320 -5.13 -9.55 16.16
CA ILE A 320 -4.84 -8.15 15.84
C ILE A 320 -5.82 -7.28 16.61
N LYS A 321 -5.32 -6.48 17.56
CA LYS A 321 -6.14 -5.53 18.33
C LYS A 321 -5.98 -4.11 17.81
N ARG A 322 -7.04 -3.32 17.98
CA ARG A 322 -7.10 -1.91 17.61
C ARG A 322 -7.49 -1.05 18.81
N PHE A 323 -6.79 0.06 18.98
CA PHE A 323 -7.17 1.14 19.88
C PHE A 323 -6.99 2.48 19.18
N TYR A 324 -7.68 3.49 19.69
CA TYR A 324 -7.52 4.88 19.30
C TYR A 324 -7.14 5.72 20.52
N VAL A 325 -6.42 6.82 20.31
CA VAL A 325 -6.23 7.84 21.34
C VAL A 325 -6.64 9.19 20.77
N GLN A 326 -7.61 9.84 21.41
CA GLN A 326 -8.06 11.16 21.00
C GLN A 326 -8.36 12.00 22.23
N ASN A 327 -7.90 13.26 22.24
CA ASN A 327 -8.06 14.17 23.38
C ASN A 327 -7.59 13.56 24.71
N GLY A 328 -6.48 12.81 24.68
CA GLY A 328 -5.89 12.13 25.83
C GLY A 328 -6.67 10.91 26.36
N LYS A 329 -7.74 10.47 25.67
CA LYS A 329 -8.54 9.31 26.05
C LYS A 329 -8.21 8.12 25.15
N VAL A 330 -7.90 6.98 25.78
CA VAL A 330 -7.79 5.69 25.09
C VAL A 330 -9.20 5.16 24.81
N ILE A 331 -9.46 4.82 23.55
CA ILE A 331 -10.74 4.33 23.04
C ILE A 331 -10.48 2.94 22.45
N PRO A 332 -10.93 1.85 23.09
CA PRO A 332 -10.87 0.51 22.50
C PRO A 332 -11.68 0.44 21.21
N ASN A 333 -11.33 -0.48 20.31
CA ASN A 333 -12.14 -0.73 19.12
C ASN A 333 -13.59 -1.08 19.48
N SER A 334 -14.53 -0.72 18.61
CA SER A 334 -15.94 -1.09 18.76
C SER A 334 -16.12 -2.61 18.74
N TYR A 335 -17.06 -3.13 19.52
CA TYR A 335 -17.48 -4.53 19.39
C TYR A 335 -18.37 -4.73 18.17
N SER A 336 -18.24 -5.89 17.52
CA SER A 336 -19.20 -6.36 16.52
C SER A 336 -20.59 -6.50 17.13
N THR A 337 -21.60 -6.03 16.41
CA THR A 337 -23.02 -6.26 16.71
C THR A 337 -23.68 -7.18 15.69
N ILE A 338 -22.91 -7.80 14.80
CA ILE A 338 -23.41 -8.76 13.80
C ILE A 338 -23.72 -10.09 14.50
N SER A 339 -24.91 -10.63 14.23
CA SER A 339 -25.33 -11.91 14.80
C SER A 339 -24.32 -13.02 14.44
N GLY A 340 -23.83 -13.73 15.45
CA GLY A 340 -22.85 -14.81 15.27
C GLY A 340 -21.38 -14.35 15.21
N VAL A 341 -21.10 -13.04 15.11
CA VAL A 341 -19.74 -12.49 15.05
C VAL A 341 -19.47 -11.67 16.30
N THR A 342 -18.54 -12.12 17.14
CA THR A 342 -18.30 -11.53 18.47
C THR A 342 -16.89 -10.94 18.60
N GLY A 343 -16.69 -10.06 19.57
CA GLY A 343 -15.40 -9.43 19.84
C GLY A 343 -15.18 -8.11 19.11
N ASN A 344 -13.99 -7.53 19.28
CA ASN A 344 -13.57 -6.24 18.72
C ASN A 344 -12.16 -6.30 18.11
N SER A 345 -11.70 -7.50 17.76
CA SER A 345 -10.36 -7.79 17.26
C SER A 345 -10.42 -8.86 16.18
N ILE A 346 -9.39 -8.90 15.34
CA ILE A 346 -9.29 -9.89 14.26
C ILE A 346 -8.59 -11.13 14.83
N THR A 347 -9.28 -12.25 14.78
CA THR A 347 -8.84 -13.58 15.18
C THR A 347 -9.37 -14.59 14.17
N THR A 348 -8.80 -15.80 14.10
CA THR A 348 -9.35 -16.85 13.21
C THR A 348 -10.86 -17.08 13.44
N PRO A 349 -11.36 -17.25 14.69
CA PRO A 349 -12.81 -17.40 14.91
C PRO A 349 -13.64 -16.19 14.48
N PHE A 350 -13.10 -14.96 14.63
CA PHE A 350 -13.77 -13.76 14.12
C PHE A 350 -13.87 -13.80 12.59
N CYS A 351 -12.78 -14.11 11.89
CA CYS A 351 -12.75 -14.17 10.43
C CYS A 351 -13.74 -15.20 9.88
N ASP A 352 -13.71 -16.43 10.41
CA ASP A 352 -14.58 -17.51 9.96
C ASP A 352 -16.07 -17.16 10.17
N ALA A 353 -16.40 -16.60 11.34
CA ALA A 353 -17.75 -16.17 11.66
C ALA A 353 -18.19 -14.97 10.79
N GLN A 354 -17.30 -14.02 10.54
CA GLN A 354 -17.55 -12.81 9.75
C GLN A 354 -17.87 -13.19 8.29
N LYS A 355 -17.03 -14.00 7.65
CA LYS A 355 -17.24 -14.49 6.29
C LYS A 355 -18.53 -15.29 6.18
N THR A 356 -18.80 -16.17 7.13
CA THR A 356 -20.06 -16.94 7.19
C THR A 356 -21.29 -16.03 7.32
N ALA A 357 -21.26 -15.05 8.23
CA ALA A 357 -22.39 -14.16 8.48
C ALA A 357 -22.69 -13.21 7.31
N PHE A 358 -21.67 -12.84 6.54
CA PHE A 358 -21.79 -11.96 5.37
C PHE A 358 -22.04 -12.72 4.07
N GLY A 359 -21.76 -14.03 4.04
CA GLY A 359 -21.84 -14.86 2.83
C GLY A 359 -20.68 -14.58 1.87
N ASP A 360 -19.55 -14.10 2.39
CA ASP A 360 -18.35 -13.78 1.61
C ASP A 360 -17.47 -15.04 1.46
N PRO A 361 -16.66 -15.15 0.38
CA PRO A 361 -15.70 -16.23 0.22
C PRO A 361 -14.65 -16.29 1.35
N THR A 362 -14.15 -17.49 1.61
CA THR A 362 -13.18 -17.79 2.69
C THR A 362 -11.72 -17.61 2.27
N SER A 363 -11.44 -16.78 1.26
CA SER A 363 -10.12 -16.63 0.64
C SER A 363 -8.99 -16.39 1.65
N PHE A 364 -9.25 -15.62 2.71
CA PHE A 364 -8.28 -15.41 3.79
C PHE A 364 -7.81 -16.73 4.43
N ALA A 365 -8.76 -17.59 4.78
CA ALA A 365 -8.48 -18.90 5.39
C ALA A 365 -7.85 -19.85 4.35
N ASP A 366 -8.33 -19.81 3.11
CA ASP A 366 -7.84 -20.66 2.02
C ASP A 366 -6.37 -20.40 1.69
N HIS A 367 -5.90 -19.16 1.84
CA HIS A 367 -4.50 -18.74 1.65
C HIS A 367 -3.68 -18.70 2.97
N GLY A 368 -4.13 -19.40 4.02
CA GLY A 368 -3.35 -19.64 5.24
C GLY A 368 -3.55 -18.63 6.38
N GLY A 369 -4.45 -17.67 6.22
CA GLY A 369 -4.93 -16.75 7.26
C GLY A 369 -3.82 -16.09 8.10
N LEU A 370 -4.01 -16.06 9.42
CA LEU A 370 -3.04 -15.44 10.35
C LEU A 370 -1.68 -16.17 10.40
N ALA A 371 -1.61 -17.44 9.98
CA ALA A 371 -0.34 -18.15 9.87
C ALA A 371 0.48 -17.63 8.67
N SER A 372 -0.18 -17.36 7.54
CA SER A 372 0.44 -16.67 6.40
C SER A 372 0.93 -15.27 6.82
N MET A 373 0.11 -14.49 7.53
CA MET A 373 0.56 -13.19 8.07
C MET A 373 1.72 -13.28 9.06
N SER A 374 1.81 -14.38 9.82
CA SER A 374 2.98 -14.63 10.67
C SER A 374 4.25 -14.82 9.85
N ALA A 375 4.17 -15.55 8.74
CA ALA A 375 5.28 -15.73 7.82
C ALA A 375 5.66 -14.41 7.13
N ALA A 376 4.67 -13.60 6.74
CA ALA A 376 4.85 -12.26 6.17
C ALA A 376 5.66 -11.34 7.10
N PHE A 377 5.27 -11.23 8.37
CA PHE A 377 6.01 -10.42 9.34
C PHE A 377 7.41 -10.97 9.62
N LYS A 378 7.60 -12.30 9.66
CA LYS A 378 8.93 -12.91 9.83
C LYS A 378 9.86 -12.62 8.64
N ALA A 379 9.32 -12.56 7.42
CA ALA A 379 10.06 -12.20 6.22
C ALA A 379 10.46 -10.71 6.20
N GLY A 380 9.78 -9.87 6.98
CA GLY A 380 9.98 -8.43 7.04
C GLY A 380 9.14 -7.71 6.00
N MET A 381 8.29 -6.81 6.47
CA MET A 381 7.40 -6.01 5.61
C MET A 381 7.82 -4.55 5.59
N VAL A 382 7.57 -3.87 4.48
CA VAL A 382 7.88 -2.46 4.25
C VAL A 382 6.64 -1.62 4.54
N LEU A 383 6.82 -0.51 5.27
CA LEU A 383 5.76 0.45 5.53
C LEU A 383 5.44 1.25 4.25
N VAL A 384 4.15 1.27 3.89
CA VAL A 384 3.59 2.02 2.78
C VAL A 384 2.61 3.07 3.29
N LEU A 385 2.69 4.28 2.73
CA LEU A 385 1.82 5.41 3.03
C LEU A 385 1.29 5.95 1.70
N SER A 386 -0.03 5.99 1.51
CA SER A 386 -0.61 6.39 0.23
C SER A 386 -1.86 7.26 0.37
N LEU A 387 -2.27 7.87 -0.74
CA LEU A 387 -3.55 8.55 -0.91
C LEU A 387 -4.03 8.31 -2.34
N TRP A 388 -5.23 7.77 -2.49
CA TRP A 388 -5.77 7.37 -3.79
C TRP A 388 -7.30 7.43 -3.84
N ASP A 389 -7.84 7.46 -5.05
CA ASP A 389 -9.23 7.18 -5.40
C ASP A 389 -9.34 5.87 -6.19
N ASP A 390 -10.51 5.25 -6.18
CA ASP A 390 -10.67 3.88 -6.66
C ASP A 390 -11.36 3.81 -8.02
N TYR A 391 -10.55 3.50 -9.04
CA TYR A 391 -11.00 3.32 -10.42
C TYR A 391 -11.73 2.00 -10.69
N TYR A 392 -11.76 1.07 -9.74
CA TYR A 392 -12.43 -0.22 -9.88
C TYR A 392 -13.83 -0.19 -9.27
N ALA A 393 -13.95 0.21 -8.00
CA ALA A 393 -15.19 0.13 -7.23
C ALA A 393 -15.59 1.44 -6.55
N ASN A 394 -15.01 2.59 -6.95
CA ASN A 394 -15.36 3.93 -6.45
C ASN A 394 -15.26 4.06 -4.92
N MET A 395 -14.45 3.24 -4.25
CA MET A 395 -14.26 3.19 -2.80
C MET A 395 -15.51 2.74 -2.02
N LEU A 396 -16.54 2.23 -2.71
CA LEU A 396 -17.81 1.88 -2.10
C LEU A 396 -17.71 0.71 -1.13
N TRP A 397 -16.70 -0.14 -1.31
CA TRP A 397 -16.36 -1.23 -0.41
C TRP A 397 -15.92 -0.74 0.97
N LEU A 398 -15.38 0.47 1.07
CA LEU A 398 -14.93 1.10 2.31
C LEU A 398 -16.04 1.95 2.97
N ASP A 399 -16.69 2.83 2.20
CA ASP A 399 -17.46 3.96 2.77
C ASP A 399 -18.95 4.01 2.40
N SER A 400 -19.44 3.06 1.60
CA SER A 400 -20.82 3.03 1.10
C SER A 400 -21.49 1.67 1.32
N THR A 401 -22.48 1.33 0.49
CA THR A 401 -23.05 -0.01 0.39
C THR A 401 -22.43 -0.71 -0.81
N TYR A 402 -21.84 -1.88 -0.61
CA TYR A 402 -21.20 -2.64 -1.69
C TYR A 402 -21.48 -4.15 -1.56
N PRO A 403 -21.71 -4.89 -2.65
CA PRO A 403 -22.23 -4.38 -3.92
C PRO A 403 -23.42 -3.44 -3.71
N THR A 404 -23.65 -2.52 -4.64
CA THR A 404 -24.54 -1.34 -4.44
C THR A 404 -26.00 -1.65 -4.12
N THR A 405 -26.41 -2.91 -4.25
CA THR A 405 -27.74 -3.42 -3.94
C THR A 405 -27.81 -4.30 -2.68
N GLN A 406 -26.67 -4.62 -2.06
CA GLN A 406 -26.62 -5.51 -0.89
C GLN A 406 -26.94 -4.75 0.40
N THR A 407 -28.20 -4.80 0.84
CA THR A 407 -28.63 -4.14 2.08
C THR A 407 -28.56 -5.03 3.32
N SER A 408 -28.18 -6.30 3.18
CA SER A 408 -28.02 -7.26 4.28
C SER A 408 -26.78 -6.97 5.13
N ALA A 409 -26.61 -7.71 6.23
CA ALA A 409 -25.37 -7.69 7.00
C ALA A 409 -24.15 -7.90 6.08
N GLY A 410 -23.07 -7.17 6.36
CA GLY A 410 -21.89 -7.13 5.51
C GLY A 410 -21.98 -6.08 4.40
N GLY A 411 -23.17 -5.76 3.87
CA GLY A 411 -23.36 -4.87 2.71
C GLY A 411 -23.12 -3.37 2.96
N PRO A 412 -23.65 -2.74 4.02
CA PRO A 412 -23.32 -1.36 4.39
C PRO A 412 -21.97 -1.22 5.12
N ARG A 413 -21.09 -0.31 4.68
CA ARG A 413 -19.74 -0.04 5.24
C ARG A 413 -19.49 1.43 5.60
N GLY A 414 -20.39 2.32 5.22
CA GLY A 414 -20.39 3.71 5.65
C GLY A 414 -21.66 4.44 5.21
N THR A 415 -21.62 5.77 5.28
CA THR A 415 -22.78 6.64 4.98
C THR A 415 -22.74 7.26 3.59
N CYS A 416 -21.71 7.00 2.80
CA CYS A 416 -21.57 7.58 1.47
C CYS A 416 -22.61 7.02 0.49
N SER A 417 -23.02 7.83 -0.48
CA SER A 417 -23.97 7.42 -1.53
C SER A 417 -23.37 6.31 -2.39
N THR A 418 -24.17 5.37 -2.88
CA THR A 418 -23.70 4.36 -3.85
C THR A 418 -23.30 4.96 -5.21
N SER A 419 -23.59 6.25 -5.43
CA SER A 419 -23.15 7.05 -6.58
C SER A 419 -21.96 7.96 -6.31
N SER A 420 -21.40 7.97 -5.09
CA SER A 420 -20.18 8.73 -4.79
C SER A 420 -18.93 8.02 -5.32
N GLY A 421 -17.78 8.68 -5.18
CA GLY A 421 -16.49 8.02 -5.38
C GLY A 421 -16.05 7.80 -6.82
N VAL A 422 -16.85 8.19 -7.81
CA VAL A 422 -16.44 8.17 -9.22
C VAL A 422 -15.18 9.03 -9.38
N PRO A 423 -14.03 8.48 -9.81
CA PRO A 423 -12.75 9.18 -9.83
C PRO A 423 -12.80 10.57 -10.45
N ALA A 424 -13.33 10.69 -11.68
CA ALA A 424 -13.48 11.97 -12.37
C ALA A 424 -14.26 13.03 -11.55
N SER A 425 -15.26 12.61 -10.77
CA SER A 425 -16.03 13.50 -9.90
C SER A 425 -15.25 13.87 -8.64
N VAL A 426 -14.55 12.93 -8.01
CA VAL A 426 -13.78 13.17 -6.78
C VAL A 426 -12.57 14.07 -7.07
N GLU A 427 -11.82 13.77 -8.13
CA GLU A 427 -10.69 14.60 -8.58
C GLU A 427 -11.07 16.04 -8.90
N ALA A 428 -12.27 16.25 -9.45
CA ALA A 428 -12.77 17.59 -9.78
C ALA A 428 -13.32 18.34 -8.57
N SER A 429 -14.04 17.64 -7.68
CA SER A 429 -14.73 18.26 -6.53
C SER A 429 -13.84 18.42 -5.30
N SER A 430 -12.82 17.58 -5.15
CA SER A 430 -11.98 17.51 -3.95
C SER A 430 -10.47 17.61 -4.25
N PRO A 431 -10.01 18.47 -5.19
CA PRO A 431 -8.60 18.49 -5.60
C PRO A 431 -7.65 18.85 -4.45
N ASN A 432 -8.15 19.63 -3.48
CA ASN A 432 -7.38 20.06 -2.31
C ASN A 432 -7.45 19.07 -1.14
N ALA A 433 -8.08 17.90 -1.31
CA ALA A 433 -8.07 16.86 -0.28
C ALA A 433 -6.64 16.43 0.01
N TYR A 434 -6.40 16.04 1.25
CA TYR A 434 -5.09 15.56 1.70
C TYR A 434 -5.23 14.69 2.94
N VAL A 435 -4.17 13.93 3.21
CA VAL A 435 -4.00 13.18 4.45
C VAL A 435 -2.68 13.58 5.09
N VAL A 436 -2.65 13.55 6.43
CA VAL A 436 -1.40 13.71 7.19
C VAL A 436 -1.18 12.48 8.05
N TYR A 437 -0.03 11.85 7.88
CA TYR A 437 0.47 10.79 8.75
C TYR A 437 1.60 11.34 9.60
N SER A 438 1.59 11.08 10.90
CA SER A 438 2.63 11.60 11.77
C SER A 438 2.89 10.73 12.98
N ASN A 439 3.97 11.04 13.72
CA ASN A 439 4.24 10.46 15.03
C ASN A 439 4.31 8.92 15.02
N ILE A 440 4.89 8.34 13.96
CA ILE A 440 5.03 6.89 13.81
C ILE A 440 5.89 6.33 14.95
N LYS A 441 5.38 5.32 15.63
CA LYS A 441 6.01 4.60 16.74
C LYS A 441 5.85 3.10 16.57
N VAL A 442 6.92 2.37 16.84
CA VAL A 442 6.92 0.89 16.85
C VAL A 442 7.57 0.40 18.13
N GLY A 443 6.99 -0.57 18.81
CA GLY A 443 7.58 -1.08 20.04
C GLY A 443 6.83 -2.22 20.68
N ALA A 444 7.27 -2.59 21.88
CA ALA A 444 6.59 -3.61 22.68
C ALA A 444 5.11 -3.25 22.90
N ILE A 445 4.27 -4.26 23.09
CA ILE A 445 2.84 -4.07 23.37
C ILE A 445 2.65 -3.08 24.55
N ASN A 446 1.78 -2.08 24.37
CA ASN A 446 1.50 -1.00 25.32
C ASN A 446 2.65 0.01 25.55
N SER A 447 3.63 0.09 24.64
CA SER A 447 4.76 1.03 24.78
C SER A 447 4.57 2.35 24.04
N THR A 448 3.65 2.42 23.06
CA THR A 448 3.59 3.55 22.12
C THR A 448 2.49 4.57 22.44
N TYR A 449 1.59 4.26 23.37
CA TYR A 449 0.40 5.06 23.67
C TYR A 449 0.04 5.13 25.16
N GLY A 450 -0.89 6.03 25.46
CA GLY A 450 -1.45 6.26 26.80
C GLY A 450 -0.62 7.15 27.70
#